data_AF-R7T0F4-F1
#
_entry.id   AF-R7T0F4-F1
#
_cell.length_a   1.000
_cell.length_b   1.000
_cell.length_c   1.000
_cell.angle_alpha   90.00
_cell.angle_beta   90.00
_cell.angle_gamma   90.00
#
_symmetry.space_group_name_H-M   'P 1'
#
loop_
_entity.id
_entity.type
_entity.pdbx_description
1 polymer ?
#
loop_
_entity_poly.entity_id
_entity_poly.type
_entity_poly.pdbx_seq_one_letter_code
_entity_poly.pdbx_strand_id
1 'polypeptide(L)' 'MASITQYSQHPFFTHLVALLSVYELGPALPTPIPKYDGPTDWQIESILRSLGAMARRMYTAEEALNAIRDAES' A
#
# COMPACT_ATOMS: atom_id res chain seq x y z
N MET A 1 25.84 -16.84 -12.43
CA MET A 1 24.51 -17.15 -11.87
C MET A 1 24.23 -16.13 -10.80
N ALA A 2 23.40 -15.11 -11.10
CA ALA A 2 23.14 -14.01 -10.17
C ALA A 2 22.31 -14.51 -8.99
N SER A 3 22.82 -14.24 -7.79
CA SER A 3 22.36 -14.77 -6.52
C SER A 3 20.92 -14.35 -6.21
N ILE A 4 20.01 -15.32 -6.21
CA ILE A 4 18.58 -15.18 -5.90
C ILE A 4 18.37 -14.65 -4.45
N THR A 5 19.39 -14.74 -3.61
CA THR A 5 19.36 -14.38 -2.18
C THR A 5 19.45 -12.88 -1.88
N GLN A 6 19.82 -12.02 -2.84
CA GLN A 6 20.01 -10.59 -2.58
C GLN A 6 18.69 -9.79 -2.61
N TYR A 7 17.68 -10.29 -3.33
CA TYR A 7 16.35 -9.67 -3.37
C TYR A 7 15.62 -9.77 -2.02
N SER A 8 15.83 -10.85 -1.27
CA SER A 8 15.18 -11.09 0.03
C SER A 8 15.56 -10.09 1.12
N GLN A 9 16.62 -9.29 0.93
CA GLN A 9 17.12 -8.32 1.91
C GLN A 9 16.92 -6.86 1.50
N HIS A 10 16.26 -6.58 0.37
CA HIS A 10 16.08 -5.19 -0.04
C HIS A 10 15.08 -4.50 0.92
N PRO A 11 15.47 -3.41 1.61
CA PRO A 11 14.65 -2.78 2.64
C PRO A 11 13.29 -2.31 2.10
N PHE A 12 13.25 -1.92 0.81
CA PHE A 12 12.01 -1.58 0.13
C PHE A 12 11.01 -2.75 0.05
N PHE A 13 11.43 -4.00 -0.17
CA PHE A 13 10.46 -5.11 -0.25
C PHE A 13 9.85 -5.43 1.11
N THR A 14 10.62 -5.30 2.19
CA THR A 14 10.08 -5.42 3.55
C THR A 14 9.03 -4.33 3.81
N HIS A 15 9.34 -3.09 3.42
CA HIS A 15 8.39 -1.98 3.51
C HIS A 15 7.15 -2.21 2.64
N LEU A 16 7.32 -2.67 1.40
CA LEU A 16 6.24 -2.95 0.46
C LEU A 16 5.29 -4.01 1.00
N VAL A 17 5.81 -5.10 1.56
CA VAL A 17 4.99 -6.14 2.20
C VAL A 17 4.19 -5.55 3.36
N ALA A 18 4.84 -4.78 4.26
CA ALA A 18 4.14 -4.15 5.38
C ALA A 18 3.02 -3.20 4.91
N LEU A 19 3.27 -2.43 3.84
CA LEU A 19 2.31 -1.47 3.28
C LEU A 19 1.13 -2.19 2.59
N LEU A 20 1.39 -3.30 1.89
CA LEU A 20 0.34 -4.13 1.30
C LEU A 20 -0.52 -4.80 2.37
N SER A 21 0.08 -5.36 3.42
CA SER A 21 -0.65 -5.95 4.55
C SER A 21 -1.56 -4.93 5.24
N VAL A 22 -1.16 -3.65 5.32
CA VAL A 22 -2.02 -2.59 5.85
C VAL A 22 -3.22 -2.33 4.95
N TYR A 23 -3.05 -2.32 3.63
CA TYR A 23 -4.18 -2.15 2.71
C TYR A 23 -5.11 -3.37 2.67
N GLU A 24 -4.59 -4.58 2.92
CA GLU A 24 -5.42 -5.80 3.05
C GLU A 24 -6.36 -5.76 4.25
N LEU A 25 -5.97 -5.09 5.35
CA LEU A 25 -6.84 -4.90 6.52
C LEU A 25 -8.03 -3.96 6.22
N GLY A 26 -8.00 -3.25 5.10
CA GLY A 26 -9.04 -2.35 4.66
C GLY A 26 -9.05 -1.00 5.39
N PRO A 27 -9.89 -0.07 4.93
CA PRO A 27 -9.96 1.31 5.43
C PRO A 27 -10.57 1.44 6.83
N ALA A 28 -11.12 0.35 7.39
CA ALA A 28 -11.85 0.37 8.65
C ALA A 28 -10.95 0.59 9.88
N LEU A 29 -9.64 0.37 9.76
CA LEU A 29 -8.71 0.54 10.87
C LEU A 29 -7.85 1.79 10.70
N PRO A 30 -7.75 2.66 11.71
CA PRO A 30 -6.80 3.77 11.73
C PRO A 30 -5.39 3.21 11.98
N THR A 31 -4.88 2.45 11.01
CA THR A 31 -3.56 1.86 11.07
C THR A 31 -2.57 2.88 10.53
N PRO A 32 -1.51 3.23 11.27
CA PRO A 32 -0.50 4.15 10.76
C PRO A 32 0.14 3.55 9.49
N ILE A 33 0.04 4.28 8.38
CA ILE A 33 0.65 3.86 7.11
C ILE A 33 2.17 3.86 7.33
N PRO A 34 2.86 2.73 7.11
CA PRO A 34 4.31 2.67 7.20
C PRO A 34 4.93 3.74 6.30
N LYS A 35 5.92 4.47 6.81
CA LYS A 35 6.75 5.39 6.01
C LYS A 35 8.04 4.68 5.59
N TYR A 36 8.49 4.94 4.38
CA TYR A 36 9.76 4.42 3.89
C TYR A 36 10.85 5.48 4.08
N ASP A 37 11.77 5.23 5.01
CA ASP A 37 12.93 6.10 5.27
C ASP A 37 14.24 5.54 4.67
N GLY A 38 14.13 4.53 3.81
CA GLY A 38 15.28 3.86 3.21
C GLY A 38 15.78 4.51 1.90
N PRO A 39 16.86 3.95 1.30
CA PRO A 39 17.36 4.40 0.01
C PRO A 39 16.27 4.35 -1.05
N THR A 40 16.11 5.45 -1.78
CA THR A 40 15.04 5.63 -2.76
C THR A 40 15.66 5.88 -4.13
N ASP A 41 15.08 5.27 -5.16
CA ASP A 41 15.39 5.49 -6.56
C ASP A 41 14.09 5.77 -7.35
N TRP A 42 14.23 6.08 -8.64
CA TRP A 42 13.08 6.38 -9.50
C TRP A 42 12.07 5.23 -9.60
N GLN A 43 12.52 3.96 -9.45
CA GLN A 43 11.63 2.79 -9.50
C GLN A 43 10.79 2.73 -8.23
N ILE A 44 11.42 2.87 -7.07
CA ILE A 44 10.79 2.90 -5.75
C ILE A 44 9.77 4.04 -5.68
N GLU A 45 10.14 5.24 -6.13
CA GLU A 45 9.21 6.39 -6.16
C GLU A 45 8.00 6.14 -7.05
N SER A 46 8.23 5.54 -8.24
CA SER A 46 7.16 5.21 -9.18
C SER A 46 6.20 4.18 -8.60
N ILE A 47 6.72 3.16 -7.92
CA ILE A 47 5.92 2.13 -7.23
C ILE A 47 5.12 2.76 -6.09
N LEU A 48 5.75 3.53 -5.21
CA LEU A 48 5.07 4.20 -4.08
C LEU A 48 3.96 5.15 -4.57
N ARG A 49 4.22 5.92 -5.63
CA ARG A 49 3.22 6.80 -6.26
C ARG A 49 2.03 6.01 -6.79
N SER A 50 2.30 4.90 -7.49
CA SER A 50 1.25 4.04 -8.06
C SER A 50 0.41 3.40 -6.97
N LEU A 51 1.03 2.91 -5.89
CA LEU A 51 0.32 2.37 -4.73
C LEU A 51 -0.55 3.44 -4.06
N GLY A 52 -0.05 4.66 -3.88
CA GLY A 52 -0.85 5.76 -3.34
C GLY A 52 -2.03 6.15 -4.23
N ALA A 53 -1.92 5.99 -5.55
CA ALA A 53 -3.05 6.19 -6.46
C ALA A 53 -4.09 5.05 -6.34
N MET A 54 -3.65 3.80 -6.22
CA MET A 54 -4.52 2.64 -6.02
C MET A 54 -5.26 2.71 -4.67
N ALA A 55 -4.54 3.03 -3.60
CA ALA A 55 -5.12 3.21 -2.27
C ALA A 55 -6.23 4.25 -2.28
N ARG A 56 -5.99 5.43 -2.87
CA ARG A 56 -7.04 6.48 -2.99
C ARG A 56 -8.28 5.98 -3.73
N ARG A 57 -8.12 5.25 -4.82
CA ARG A 57 -9.25 4.65 -5.55
C ARG A 57 -10.02 3.64 -4.69
N MET A 58 -9.31 2.83 -3.91
CA MET A 58 -9.91 1.88 -2.97
C MET A 58 -10.71 2.61 -1.88
N TYR A 59 -10.13 3.65 -1.25
CA TYR A 59 -10.83 4.47 -0.25
C TYR A 59 -12.10 5.11 -0.83
N THR A 60 -12.01 5.73 -2.02
CA THR A 60 -13.18 6.33 -2.67
C THR A 60 -14.26 5.30 -3.01
N ALA A 61 -13.86 4.09 -3.43
CA ALA A 61 -14.80 3.00 -3.71
C ALA A 61 -15.50 2.53 -2.42
N GLU A 62 -14.78 2.41 -1.31
CA GLU A 62 -15.37 2.02 -0.02
C GLU A 62 -16.31 3.09 0.52
N GLU A 63 -15.94 4.38 0.43
CA GLU A 63 -16.82 5.50 0.82
C GLU A 63 -18.12 5.49 0.00
N ALA A 64 -18.03 5.27 -1.31
CA ALA A 64 -19.20 5.16 -2.17
C ALA A 64 -20.07 3.95 -1.80
N LEU A 65 -19.47 2.80 -1.48
CA LEU A 65 -20.19 1.60 -1.05
C LEU A 65 -20.92 1.83 0.28
N ASN A 66 -20.27 2.48 1.25
CA ASN A 66 -20.88 2.81 2.54
C ASN A 66 -22.05 3.79 2.36
N ALA A 67 -21.90 4.81 1.52
CA ALA A 67 -22.99 5.75 1.23
C ALA A 67 -24.21 5.05 0.59
N ILE A 68 -23.99 4.04 -0.26
CA ILE A 68 -25.07 3.23 -0.83
C ILE A 68 -25.75 2.39 0.26
N ARG A 69 -24.98 1.71 1.11
CA ARG A 69 -25.50 0.89 2.22
C ARG A 69 -26.33 1.72 3.21
N ASP A 70 -25.87 2.92 3.53
CA ASP A 70 -26.56 3.84 4.45
C ASP A 70 -27.87 4.36 3.83
N ALA A 71 -27.93 4.52 2.50
CA ALA A 71 -29.14 4.94 1.80
C ALA A 71 -30.17 3.81 1.62
N GLU A 72 -29.73 2.55 1.64
CA GLU A 72 -30.58 1.35 1.56
C GLU A 72 -31.15 0.89 2.92
N SER A 73 -30.62 1.42 4.03
CA SER A 73 -31.02 1.11 5.42
C SER A 73 -32.10 2.06 5.95
#